data_AF-A0A0P9Y3F7-F1
#
_entry.id   AF-A0A0P9Y3F7-F1
#
_cell.length_a   1.000
_cell.length_b   1.000
_cell.length_c   1.000
_cell.angle_alpha   90.00
_cell.angle_beta   90.00
_cell.angle_gamma   90.00
#
_symmetry.space_group_name_H-M   'P 1'
#
loop_
_entity.id
_entity.type
_entity.pdbx_description
1 polymer ?
#
loop_
_entity_poly.entity_id
_entity_poly.type
_entity_poly.pdbx_seq_one_letter_code
_entity_poly.pdbx_strand_id
1 'polypeptide(L)'
;MERAELENEVWHCAARSYGQSLQDVIRGVLHTYARPPGHDDMTRLYRTSVGDAAFRALQVCLNDDWGNDDPLASVLWVRQHKRDYLYYCVLQRLVSDQLATDEMRDTRFAVDLGL
;
A
#
# COMPACT_ATOMS: atom_id res chain seq x y z
N MET A 1 -16.64 3.09 -5.99
CA MET A 1 -15.92 3.23 -4.72
C MET A 1 -14.98 4.42 -4.80
N GLU A 2 -14.85 5.22 -3.74
CA GLU A 2 -13.85 6.28 -3.68
C GLU A 2 -12.45 5.66 -3.56
N ARG A 3 -11.43 6.25 -4.19
CA ARG A 3 -10.06 5.71 -4.21
C ARG A 3 -9.52 5.33 -2.82
N ALA A 4 -9.85 6.14 -1.81
CA ALA A 4 -9.42 5.92 -0.44
C ALA A 4 -10.08 4.68 0.20
N GLU A 5 -11.36 4.41 -0.14
CA GLU A 5 -12.06 3.22 0.32
C GLU A 5 -11.43 1.96 -0.27
N LEU A 6 -11.14 1.99 -1.58
CA LEU A 6 -10.50 0.87 -2.26
C LEU A 6 -9.08 0.60 -1.74
N GLU A 7 -8.29 1.65 -1.51
CA GLU A 7 -6.97 1.51 -0.91
C GLU A 7 -7.04 0.82 0.45
N ASN A 8 -8.01 1.20 1.29
CA ASN A 8 -8.22 0.56 2.58
C ASN A 8 -8.58 -0.93 2.41
N GLU A 9 -9.47 -1.26 1.49
CA GLU A 9 -9.83 -2.66 1.21
C GLU A 9 -8.63 -3.48 0.73
N VAL A 10 -7.80 -2.91 -0.15
CA VAL A 10 -6.57 -3.55 -0.65
C VAL A 10 -5.64 -3.89 0.51
N TRP A 11 -5.42 -2.95 1.44
CA TRP A 11 -4.57 -3.19 2.60
C TRP A 11 -5.14 -4.25 3.54
N HIS A 12 -6.45 -4.23 3.79
CA HIS A 12 -7.12 -5.24 4.60
C HIS A 12 -7.08 -6.63 3.95
N CYS A 13 -7.31 -6.71 2.64
CA CYS A 13 -7.24 -7.95 1.88
C CYS A 13 -5.81 -8.49 1.88
N ALA A 14 -4.81 -7.65 1.61
CA ALA A 14 -3.40 -8.03 1.64
C ALA A 14 -2.99 -8.56 3.02
N ALA A 15 -3.37 -7.88 4.11
CA ALA A 15 -3.07 -8.33 5.46
C ALA A 15 -3.72 -9.68 5.79
N ARG A 16 -4.98 -9.88 5.38
CA ARG A 16 -5.69 -11.15 5.60
C ARG A 16 -5.10 -12.29 4.78
N SER A 17 -4.73 -12.04 3.53
CA SER A 17 -4.31 -13.08 2.59
C SER A 17 -2.83 -13.45 2.74
N TYR A 18 -1.95 -12.47 2.95
CA TYR A 18 -0.50 -12.69 3.06
C TYR A 18 -0.04 -12.87 4.51
N GLY A 19 -0.78 -12.35 5.50
CA GLY A 19 -0.44 -12.45 6.91
C GLY A 19 0.98 -11.94 7.19
N GLN A 20 1.81 -12.79 7.80
CA GLN A 20 3.20 -12.45 8.14
C GLN A 20 4.09 -12.18 6.92
N SER A 21 3.76 -12.75 5.75
CA SER A 21 4.53 -12.55 4.51
C SER A 21 4.26 -11.19 3.84
N LEU A 22 3.25 -10.43 4.30
CA LEU A 22 2.94 -9.11 3.75
C LEU A 22 4.15 -8.16 3.82
N GLN A 23 4.94 -8.24 4.89
CA GLN A 23 6.15 -7.45 5.04
C GLN A 23 7.15 -7.73 3.92
N ASP A 24 7.33 -9.00 3.54
CA ASP A 24 8.25 -9.39 2.47
C ASP A 24 7.74 -8.94 1.09
N VAL A 25 6.42 -9.01 0.89
CA VAL A 25 5.77 -8.45 -0.31
C VAL A 25 6.06 -6.95 -0.43
N ILE A 26 5.80 -6.18 0.64
CA ILE A 26 6.04 -4.72 0.66
C ILE A 26 7.52 -4.41 0.43
N ARG A 27 8.43 -5.14 1.09
CA ARG A 27 9.88 -4.97 0.92
C ARG A 27 10.32 -5.24 -0.51
N GLY A 28 9.80 -6.30 -1.13
CA GLY A 28 10.05 -6.62 -2.54
C GLY A 28 9.59 -5.50 -3.47
N VAL A 29 8.39 -4.96 -3.23
CA VAL A 29 7.88 -3.80 -3.99
C VAL A 29 8.78 -2.58 -3.80
N LEU A 30 9.12 -2.22 -2.57
CA LEU A 30 9.99 -1.07 -2.27
C LEU A 30 11.38 -1.17 -2.89
N HIS A 31 11.93 -2.39 -3.01
CA HIS A 31 13.22 -2.59 -3.66
C HIS A 31 13.22 -2.23 -5.15
N THR A 32 12.04 -2.33 -5.80
CA THR A 32 11.86 -1.95 -7.21
C THR A 32 11.42 -0.50 -7.41
N TYR A 33 11.10 0.22 -6.33
CA TYR A 33 10.61 1.58 -6.40
C TYR A 33 11.74 2.55 -6.79
N ALA A 34 11.56 3.25 -7.90
CA ALA A 34 12.38 4.38 -8.29
C ALA A 34 11.59 5.68 -8.06
N ARG A 35 12.16 6.59 -7.25
CA ARG A 35 11.53 7.88 -6.99
C ARG A 35 11.45 8.69 -8.30
N PRO A 36 10.25 9.14 -8.72
CA PRO A 36 10.14 10.01 -9.88
C PRO A 36 10.76 11.39 -9.59
N PRO A 37 11.33 12.06 -10.60
CA PRO A 37 11.80 13.44 -10.44
C PRO A 37 10.61 14.39 -10.21
N GLY A 38 10.81 15.44 -9.41
CA GLY A 38 9.79 16.47 -9.17
C GLY A 38 9.40 16.67 -7.70
N HIS A 39 8.47 17.59 -7.49
CA HIS A 39 7.80 17.77 -6.20
C HIS A 39 6.81 16.62 -6.00
N ASP A 40 6.73 16.11 -4.77
CA ASP A 40 5.89 14.97 -4.42
C ASP A 40 5.30 15.24 -3.04
N ASP A 41 3.97 15.28 -2.97
CA ASP A 41 3.26 15.68 -1.77
C ASP A 41 3.49 14.68 -0.63
N MET A 42 3.58 15.18 0.60
CA MET A 42 3.64 14.30 1.76
C MET A 42 2.21 13.98 2.22
N THR A 43 1.89 12.69 2.32
CA THR A 43 0.58 12.22 2.76
C THR A 43 0.65 11.37 4.03
N ARG A 44 -0.52 11.04 4.56
CA ARG A 44 -0.69 10.28 5.79
C ARG A 44 -1.48 9.00 5.51
N LEU A 45 -0.92 7.87 5.93
CA LEU A 45 -1.63 6.60 6.03
C LEU A 45 -2.01 6.35 7.49
N TYR A 46 -3.30 6.31 7.76
CA TYR A 46 -3.82 6.14 9.12
C TYR A 46 -3.96 4.66 9.46
N ARG A 47 -3.53 4.27 10.67
CA ARG A 47 -3.67 2.89 11.18
C ARG A 47 -5.12 2.40 11.13
N THR A 48 -6.08 3.28 11.42
CA THR A 48 -7.51 2.97 11.37
C THR A 48 -8.02 2.69 9.96
N SER A 49 -7.35 3.22 8.94
CA SER A 49 -7.73 3.08 7.53
C SER A 49 -7.14 1.82 6.89
N VAL A 50 -5.85 1.54 7.13
CA VAL A 50 -5.17 0.38 6.52
C VAL A 50 -5.28 -0.90 7.35
N GLY A 51 -5.67 -0.79 8.62
CA GLY A 51 -5.74 -1.90 9.57
C GLY A 51 -4.40 -2.17 10.26
N ASP A 52 -4.46 -2.68 11.49
CA ASP A 52 -3.29 -2.83 12.37
C ASP A 52 -2.20 -3.75 11.78
N ALA A 53 -2.60 -4.86 11.18
CA ALA A 53 -1.66 -5.81 10.58
C ALA A 53 -0.91 -5.22 9.37
N ALA A 54 -1.61 -4.56 8.45
CA ALA A 54 -0.98 -3.89 7.32
C ALA A 54 -0.10 -2.72 7.78
N PHE A 55 -0.61 -1.92 8.74
CA PHE A 55 0.12 -0.78 9.29
C PHE A 55 1.46 -1.20 9.88
N ARG A 56 1.51 -2.27 10.68
CA ARG A 56 2.77 -2.77 11.26
C ARG A 56 3.76 -3.22 10.18
N ALA A 57 3.28 -3.93 9.15
CA ALA A 57 4.13 -4.35 8.04
C ALA A 57 4.72 -3.14 7.28
N LEU A 58 3.89 -2.12 7.02
CA LEU A 58 4.31 -0.86 6.41
C LEU A 58 5.30 -0.10 7.30
N GLN A 59 5.02 0.02 8.60
CA GLN A 59 5.88 0.73 9.56
C GLN A 59 7.28 0.13 9.59
N VAL A 60 7.41 -1.20 9.63
CA VAL A 60 8.70 -1.87 9.56
C VAL A 60 9.42 -1.59 8.24
N CYS A 61 8.70 -1.54 7.13
CA CYS A 61 9.29 -1.33 5.81
C CYS A 61 9.62 0.14 5.50
N LEU A 62 8.99 1.09 6.19
CA LEU A 62 9.12 2.53 5.97
C LEU A 62 9.82 3.23 7.14
N ASN A 63 10.36 2.50 8.12
CA ASN A 63 10.98 3.04 9.32
C ASN A 63 12.11 4.05 9.02
N ASP A 64 12.84 3.83 7.93
CA ASP A 64 13.96 4.70 7.53
C ASP A 64 13.48 5.93 6.74
N ASP A 65 12.20 5.99 6.38
CA ASP A 65 11.61 7.18 5.78
C ASP A 65 11.36 8.24 6.86
N TRP A 66 11.43 9.51 6.45
CA TRP A 66 11.23 10.66 7.33
C TRP A 66 9.89 10.56 8.09
N GLY A 67 9.97 10.70 9.43
CA GLY A 67 8.81 10.78 10.31
C GLY A 67 8.16 9.44 10.68
N ASN A 68 8.77 8.31 10.33
CA ASN A 68 8.23 6.95 10.57
C ASN A 68 9.04 6.14 11.60
N ASP A 69 9.88 6.80 12.40
CA ASP A 69 10.76 6.18 13.41
C ASP A 69 10.06 5.90 14.75
N ASP A 70 8.87 6.47 14.98
CA ASP A 70 8.09 6.21 16.19
C ASP A 70 7.31 4.87 16.10
N PRO A 71 7.63 3.87 16.95
CA PRO A 71 6.92 2.59 16.96
C PRO A 71 5.45 2.72 17.42
N LEU A 72 5.10 3.75 18.18
CA LEU A 72 3.75 4.00 18.70
C LEU A 72 2.90 4.88 17.78
N ALA A 73 3.41 5.25 16.61
CA ALA A 73 2.70 6.10 15.67
C ALA A 73 1.35 5.48 15.24
N SER A 74 0.32 6.32 15.17
CA SER A 74 -0.98 5.97 14.59
C SER A 74 -1.10 6.33 13.11
N VAL A 75 -0.06 6.97 12.56
CA VAL A 75 0.03 7.47 11.19
C VAL A 75 1.41 7.20 10.63
N LEU A 76 1.49 6.81 9.36
CA LEU A 76 2.74 6.80 8.60
C LEU A 76 2.75 7.95 7.59
N TRP A 77 3.88 8.64 7.52
CA TRP A 77 4.15 9.65 6.52
C TRP A 77 4.68 8.99 5.26
N VAL A 78 3.96 9.14 4.16
CA VAL A 78 4.32 8.54 2.88
C VAL A 78 4.12 9.57 1.78
N ARG A 79 5.13 9.74 0.94
CA ARG A 79 5.01 10.59 -0.25
C ARG A 79 3.96 10.03 -1.21
N GLN A 80 3.19 10.89 -1.87
CA GLN A 80 2.02 10.52 -2.69
C GLN A 80 2.41 9.48 -3.75
N HIS A 81 3.47 9.71 -4.52
CA HIS A 81 3.88 8.74 -5.55
C HIS A 81 4.29 7.38 -4.98
N LYS A 82 4.97 7.37 -3.82
CA LYS A 82 5.38 6.13 -3.16
C LYS A 82 4.16 5.35 -2.65
N ARG A 83 3.18 6.05 -2.07
CA ARG A 83 1.89 5.46 -1.64
C ARG A 83 1.17 4.84 -2.83
N ASP A 84 1.10 5.55 -3.94
CA ASP A 84 0.40 5.11 -5.16
C ASP A 84 1.05 3.88 -5.76
N TYR A 85 2.38 3.89 -5.81
CA TYR A 85 3.17 2.77 -6.26
C TYR A 85 2.97 1.53 -5.39
N LEU A 86 3.06 1.69 -4.06
CA LEU A 86 2.83 0.61 -3.10
C LEU A 86 1.43 0.01 -3.26
N TYR A 87 0.40 0.87 -3.26
CA TYR A 87 -0.98 0.47 -3.46
C TYR A 87 -1.15 -0.32 -4.77
N TYR A 88 -0.64 0.22 -5.87
CA TYR A 88 -0.79 -0.40 -7.19
C TYR A 88 -0.09 -1.76 -7.28
N CYS A 89 1.15 -1.86 -6.80
CA CYS A 89 1.89 -3.12 -6.84
C CYS A 89 1.27 -4.20 -5.92
N VAL A 90 0.76 -3.82 -4.75
CA VAL A 90 0.06 -4.75 -3.85
C VAL A 90 -1.25 -5.21 -4.48
N LEU A 91 -2.03 -4.30 -5.08
CA LEU A 91 -3.23 -4.65 -5.83
C LEU A 91 -2.93 -5.60 -6.99
N GLN A 92 -1.91 -5.29 -7.80
CA GLN A 92 -1.46 -6.15 -8.89
C GLN A 92 -1.06 -7.54 -8.39
N ARG A 93 -0.40 -7.62 -7.24
CA ARG A 93 0.01 -8.90 -6.65
C ARG A 93 -1.19 -9.71 -6.15
N LEU A 94 -2.15 -9.08 -5.48
CA LEU A 94 -3.41 -9.72 -5.08
C LEU A 94 -4.17 -10.29 -6.28
N VAL A 95 -4.23 -9.55 -7.39
CA VAL A 95 -4.86 -10.00 -8.64
C VAL A 95 -4.10 -11.18 -9.23
N SER A 96 -2.77 -11.10 -9.30
CA SER A 96 -1.91 -12.15 -9.86
C SER A 96 -1.99 -13.46 -9.07
N ASP A 97 -2.08 -13.35 -7.74
CA ASP A 97 -2.16 -14.48 -6.82
C ASP A 97 -3.61 -15.01 -6.65
N GLN A 98 -4.58 -14.47 -7.40
CA GLN A 98 -6.02 -14.81 -7.33
C GLN A 98 -6.67 -14.58 -5.95
N LEU A 99 -6.14 -13.63 -5.19
CA LEU A 99 -6.61 -13.26 -3.85
C LEU A 99 -7.51 -12.01 -3.85
N ALA A 100 -7.52 -11.26 -4.96
CA ALA A 100 -8.32 -10.05 -5.13
C ALA A 100 -9.83 -10.35 -5.24
N THR A 101 -10.63 -9.47 -4.64
CA THR A 101 -12.09 -9.43 -4.88
C THR A 101 -12.40 -9.04 -6.32
N ASP A 102 -13.63 -9.27 -6.77
CA ASP A 102 -14.04 -8.92 -8.14
C ASP A 102 -13.91 -7.40 -8.37
N GLU A 103 -14.31 -6.56 -7.40
CA GLU A 103 -14.17 -5.10 -7.48
C GLU A 103 -12.71 -4.62 -7.58
N MET A 104 -11.78 -5.27 -6.87
CA MET A 104 -10.35 -5.01 -6.99
C MET A 104 -9.82 -5.35 -8.38
N ARG A 105 -10.27 -6.48 -8.96
CA ARG A 105 -9.91 -6.86 -10.33
C ARG A 105 -10.46 -5.84 -11.32
N ASP A 106 -11.73 -5.49 -11.21
CA ASP A 106 -12.38 -4.51 -12.09
C ASP A 106 -11.68 -3.16 -12.05
N THR A 107 -11.29 -2.71 -10.85
CA THR A 107 -10.53 -1.45 -10.72
C THR A 107 -9.14 -1.56 -11.32
N ARG A 108 -8.44 -2.68 -11.11
CA ARG A 108 -7.14 -2.92 -11.74
C ARG A 108 -7.24 -2.89 -13.27
N PHE A 109 -8.29 -3.50 -13.82
CA PHE A 109 -8.61 -3.48 -15.25
C PHE A 109 -8.89 -2.06 -15.75
N ALA A 110 -9.68 -1.26 -15.02
CA ALA A 110 -9.93 0.13 -15.38
C ALA A 110 -8.63 0.95 -15.46
N VAL A 111 -7.74 0.78 -14.47
CA VAL A 111 -6.42 1.45 -14.46
C VAL A 111 -5.55 1.02 -15.65
N ASP A 112 -5.55 -0.27 -16.03
CA ASP A 112 -4.84 -0.74 -17.24
C ASP A 112 -5.37 -0.12 -18.53
N LEU A 113 -6.66 0.23 -18.56
CA LEU A 113 -7.32 0.89 -19.68
C LEU A 113 -7.16 2.43 -19.65
N GLY A 114 -6.53 2.98 -18.62
CA GLY A 114 -6.35 4.43 -18.44
C GLY A 114 -7.64 5.17 -18.04
N LEU A 115 -8.57 4.48 -17.38
CA LEU A 115 -9.85 5.00 -16.90
C LEU A 115 -9.79 5.43 -15.42
#